data_AF-A0A6V7LP25-F1
#
_entry.id   AF-A0A6V7LP25-F1
#
_cell.length_a   1.000
_cell.length_b   1.000
_cell.length_c   1.000
_cell.angle_alpha   90.00
_cell.angle_beta   90.00
_cell.angle_gamma   90.00
#
_symmetry.space_group_name_H-M   'P 1'
#
loop_
_entity.id
_entity.type
_entity.pdbx_description
1 polymer ?
#
loop_
_entity_poly.entity_id
_entity_poly.type
_entity_poly.pdbx_seq_one_letter_code
_entity_poly.pdbx_strand_id
1 'polypeptide(L)'
;LLLSVYIGYLVCCTIYDFYLRFIGGKSTSTFVKFSIYTNALRVLDTEVRRENIPAIQGIRFFSMCWVILGHTYFKQTLGVVANGADVITWMKSWTSLYVLIAPFTVDTFFVIGGFLTSYLFMKEMAKGTKFNIFMYYLHRYLRLTPALAVLLLLTIFIFPKIGSGALWELNMKEQEITCKSNWWPMLLYVQNYVNTDNIMCLGHLWYLAVDMQLFWISPIILCPLAWKPKIGLSISGALLIASIIVPAVISVQHKYSGALFTTLDIDEVIDFMIKFYMVTYTRCGAW
;
A
#
# COMPACT_ATOMS: atom_id res chain seq x y z
N LEU A 1 26.48 11.19 -2.20
CA LEU A 1 27.35 10.09 -2.67
C LEU A 1 26.55 8.90 -3.23
N LEU A 2 25.68 8.22 -2.46
CA LEU A 2 24.92 7.07 -2.98
C LEU A 2 23.96 7.43 -4.13
N LEU A 3 23.16 8.49 -3.96
CA LEU A 3 22.22 8.94 -5.00
C LEU A 3 22.96 9.37 -6.28
N SER A 4 24.08 10.08 -6.13
CA SER A 4 24.89 10.53 -7.26
C SER A 4 25.55 9.37 -8.01
N VAL A 5 26.00 8.33 -7.29
CA VAL A 5 26.51 7.10 -7.92
C VAL A 5 25.41 6.35 -8.67
N TYR A 6 24.22 6.24 -8.08
CA TYR A 6 23.07 5.60 -8.73
C TYR A 6 22.61 6.36 -9.98
N ILE A 7 22.50 7.69 -9.91
CA ILE A 7 22.18 8.54 -11.06
C ILE A 7 23.26 8.38 -12.15
N GLY A 8 24.54 8.41 -11.77
CA GLY A 8 25.65 8.16 -12.70
C GLY A 8 25.51 6.80 -13.41
N TYR A 9 25.21 5.74 -12.66
CA TYR A 9 24.96 4.41 -13.22
C TYR A 9 23.80 4.40 -14.24
N LEU A 10 22.67 5.05 -13.91
CA LEU A 10 21.52 5.15 -14.82
C LEU A 10 21.84 5.94 -16.09
N VAL A 11 22.62 7.02 -15.98
CA VAL A 11 23.10 7.81 -17.12
C VAL A 11 24.01 6.95 -18.00
N CYS A 12 24.97 6.21 -17.43
CA CYS A 12 25.81 5.28 -18.17
C CYS A 12 25.00 4.21 -18.91
N CYS A 13 24.00 3.60 -18.24
CA CYS A 13 23.10 2.63 -18.87
C CYS A 13 22.30 3.25 -20.03
N THR A 14 21.90 4.51 -19.91
CA THR A 14 21.16 5.24 -20.94
C THR A 14 22.04 5.58 -22.14
N ILE A 15 23.27 6.05 -21.91
CA ILE A 15 24.26 6.28 -22.97
C ILE A 15 24.57 4.98 -23.72
N TYR A 16 24.73 3.87 -22.99
CA TYR A 16 24.97 2.55 -23.58
C TYR A 16 23.79 2.07 -24.45
N ASP A 17 22.55 2.30 -24.02
CA ASP A 17 21.34 2.02 -24.82
C ASP A 17 21.30 2.85 -26.12
N PHE A 18 21.60 4.15 -26.04
CA PHE A 18 21.73 5.00 -27.24
C PHE A 18 22.81 4.49 -28.20
N TYR A 19 23.98 4.12 -27.67
CA TYR A 19 25.08 3.58 -28.48
C TYR A 19 24.70 2.28 -29.19
N LEU A 20 24.05 1.34 -28.49
CA LEU A 20 23.57 0.09 -29.09
C LEU A 20 22.55 0.34 -30.21
N ARG A 21 21.63 1.30 -30.02
CA ARG A 21 20.63 1.67 -31.03
C ARG A 21 21.28 2.30 -32.27
N PHE A 22 22.32 3.12 -32.08
CA PHE A 22 23.05 3.73 -33.19
C PHE A 22 23.77 2.69 -34.06
N ILE A 23 24.28 1.61 -33.46
CA ILE A 23 25.00 0.53 -34.16
C ILE A 23 24.04 -0.55 -34.71
N GLY A 24 22.73 -0.46 -34.46
CA GLY A 24 21.76 -1.48 -34.87
C GLY A 24 21.87 -2.79 -34.08
N GLY A 25 22.50 -2.77 -32.90
CA GLY A 25 22.65 -3.94 -32.04
C GLY A 25 21.34 -4.34 -31.36
N LYS A 26 21.13 -5.64 -31.11
CA LYS A 26 19.93 -6.12 -30.39
C LYS A 26 19.96 -5.71 -28.92
N SER A 27 18.86 -5.09 -28.48
CA SER A 27 18.59 -4.62 -27.13
C SER A 27 18.23 -5.76 -26.14
N THR A 28 19.10 -6.75 -25.97
CA THR A 28 18.89 -7.85 -25.01
C THR A 28 19.75 -7.76 -23.75
N SER A 29 20.67 -6.79 -23.69
CA SER A 29 21.57 -6.59 -22.55
C SER A 29 20.84 -6.12 -21.29
N THR A 30 21.25 -6.64 -20.13
CA THR A 30 20.74 -6.25 -18.80
C THR A 30 20.84 -4.74 -18.56
N PHE A 31 21.86 -4.07 -19.10
CA PHE A 31 22.05 -2.62 -18.96
C PHE A 31 20.93 -1.80 -19.60
N VAL A 32 20.35 -2.26 -20.71
CA VAL A 32 19.23 -1.55 -21.37
C VAL A 32 17.97 -1.55 -20.50
N LYS A 33 17.82 -2.55 -19.60
CA LYS A 33 16.71 -2.58 -18.65
C LYS A 33 16.75 -1.44 -17.64
N PHE A 34 17.93 -0.85 -17.41
CA PHE A 34 18.14 0.30 -16.51
C PHE A 34 18.25 1.65 -17.25
N SER A 35 18.08 1.65 -18.58
CA SER A 35 18.06 2.90 -19.36
C SER A 35 16.84 3.74 -19.01
N ILE A 36 17.06 5.01 -18.69
CA ILE A 36 15.99 5.98 -18.41
C ILE A 36 15.13 6.16 -19.66
N TYR A 37 15.75 6.27 -20.84
CA TYR A 37 15.05 6.48 -22.11
C TYR A 37 14.09 5.33 -22.45
N THR A 38 14.59 4.10 -22.44
CA THR A 38 13.76 2.92 -22.77
C THR A 38 12.63 2.72 -21.75
N ASN A 39 12.89 2.96 -20.47
CA ASN A 39 11.83 2.88 -19.46
C ASN A 39 10.83 4.03 -19.58
N ALA A 40 11.26 5.26 -19.88
CA ALA A 40 10.37 6.39 -20.10
C ALA A 40 9.42 6.14 -21.28
N LEU A 41 9.94 5.61 -22.40
CA LEU A 41 9.09 5.23 -23.54
C LEU A 41 8.06 4.17 -23.16
N ARG A 42 8.41 3.17 -22.35
CA ARG A 42 7.47 2.15 -21.86
C ARG A 42 6.44 2.70 -20.87
N VAL A 43 6.80 3.70 -20.09
CA VAL A 43 5.88 4.34 -19.13
C VAL A 43 4.90 5.27 -19.85
N LEU A 44 5.34 5.93 -20.92
CA LEU A 44 4.52 6.80 -21.77
C LEU A 44 3.74 6.02 -22.84
N ASP A 45 3.96 4.71 -22.95
CA ASP A 45 3.23 3.83 -23.85
C ASP A 45 1.76 3.70 -23.41
N THR A 46 0.85 4.02 -24.32
CA THR A 46 -0.60 3.96 -24.09
C THR A 46 -1.22 2.67 -24.61
N GLU A 47 -0.43 1.74 -25.19
CA GLU A 47 -0.95 0.47 -25.67
C GLU A 47 -1.40 -0.44 -24.53
N VAL A 48 -2.69 -0.77 -24.53
CA VAL A 48 -3.28 -1.68 -23.56
C VAL A 48 -3.02 -3.12 -24.01
N ARG A 49 -2.19 -3.84 -23.25
CA ARG A 49 -1.98 -5.29 -23.45
C ARG A 49 -3.28 -6.06 -23.20
N ARG A 50 -3.54 -7.08 -24.02
CA ARG A 50 -4.77 -7.93 -23.94
C ARG A 50 -5.01 -8.60 -22.59
N GLU A 51 -3.96 -8.78 -21.79
CA GLU A 51 -4.05 -9.43 -20.47
C GLU A 51 -4.45 -8.46 -19.34
N ASN A 52 -4.46 -7.15 -19.62
CA ASN A 52 -4.84 -6.13 -18.66
C ASN A 52 -6.35 -5.88 -18.71
N ILE A 53 -6.94 -5.58 -17.54
CA ILE A 53 -8.33 -5.16 -17.41
C ILE A 53 -8.34 -3.63 -17.25
N PRO A 54 -8.68 -2.84 -18.28
CA PRO A 54 -8.52 -1.37 -18.23
C PRO A 54 -9.35 -0.71 -17.14
N ALA A 55 -10.56 -1.22 -16.92
CA ALA A 55 -11.46 -0.73 -15.87
C ALA A 55 -10.80 -0.76 -14.48
N ILE A 56 -10.05 -1.82 -14.17
CA ILE A 56 -9.33 -1.94 -12.89
C ILE A 56 -8.24 -0.87 -12.77
N GLN A 57 -7.56 -0.54 -13.86
CA GLN A 57 -6.55 0.52 -13.86
C GLN A 57 -7.18 1.91 -13.68
N GLY A 58 -8.34 2.15 -14.29
CA GLY A 58 -9.12 3.37 -14.07
C GLY A 58 -9.57 3.52 -12.61
N ILE A 59 -10.09 2.44 -12.01
CA ILE A 59 -10.47 2.44 -10.58
C ILE A 59 -9.25 2.74 -9.70
N ARG A 60 -8.10 2.09 -9.95
CA ARG A 60 -6.86 2.38 -9.20
C ARG A 60 -6.46 3.85 -9.31
N PHE A 61 -6.54 4.43 -10.50
CA PHE A 61 -6.19 5.83 -10.71
C PHE A 61 -7.06 6.77 -9.85
N PHE A 62 -8.39 6.66 -9.95
CA PHE A 62 -9.29 7.49 -9.16
C PHE A 62 -9.14 7.25 -7.65
N SER A 63 -8.99 5.99 -7.23
CA SER A 63 -8.72 5.64 -5.84
C SER A 63 -7.40 6.25 -5.32
N MET A 64 -6.33 6.26 -6.13
CA MET A 64 -5.05 6.88 -5.76
C MET A 64 -5.20 8.40 -5.60
N CYS A 65 -5.88 9.07 -6.53
CA CYS A 65 -6.15 10.51 -6.44
C CYS A 65 -6.89 10.85 -5.15
N TRP A 66 -7.89 10.04 -4.78
CA TRP A 66 -8.67 10.27 -3.58
C TRP A 66 -7.87 10.01 -2.29
N VAL A 67 -7.03 8.97 -2.26
CA VAL A 67 -6.10 8.71 -1.14
C VAL A 67 -5.11 9.88 -0.96
N ILE A 68 -4.55 10.41 -2.05
CA ILE A 68 -3.65 11.58 -1.99
C ILE A 68 -4.37 12.80 -1.43
N LEU A 69 -5.60 13.05 -1.87
CA LEU A 69 -6.44 14.13 -1.37
C LEU A 69 -6.68 13.98 0.14
N GLY A 70 -7.12 12.79 0.58
CA GLY A 70 -7.38 12.49 1.98
C GLY A 70 -6.15 12.69 2.86
N HIS A 71 -4.98 12.17 2.46
CA HIS A 71 -3.73 12.37 3.21
C HIS A 71 -3.28 13.83 3.27
N THR A 72 -3.47 14.59 2.20
CA THR A 72 -3.09 16.02 2.15
C THR A 72 -3.91 16.82 3.15
N TYR A 73 -5.24 16.67 3.11
CA TYR A 73 -6.13 17.34 4.07
C TYR A 73 -5.89 16.84 5.50
N PHE A 74 -5.70 15.55 5.69
CA PHE A 74 -5.42 14.99 7.02
C PHE A 74 -4.18 15.63 7.66
N LYS A 75 -3.08 15.73 6.91
CA LYS A 75 -1.84 16.36 7.39
C LYS A 75 -2.01 17.86 7.65
N GLN A 76 -2.86 18.54 6.89
CA GLN A 76 -3.13 19.96 7.09
C GLN A 76 -4.01 20.21 8.32
N THR A 77 -5.05 19.38 8.51
CA THR A 77 -6.02 19.48 9.61
C THR A 77 -5.42 19.15 10.98
N LEU A 78 -4.57 18.10 11.06
CA LEU A 78 -3.84 17.79 12.29
C LEU A 78 -2.51 18.55 12.42
N GLY A 79 -2.15 19.34 11.40
CA GLY A 79 -0.94 20.14 11.40
C GLY A 79 -1.13 21.48 12.10
N VAL A 80 -0.03 22.20 12.30
CA VAL A 80 -0.04 23.53 12.95
C VAL A 80 -0.33 24.69 12.00
N VAL A 81 -0.67 24.40 10.74
CA VAL A 81 -0.79 25.40 9.67
C VAL A 81 -2.25 25.87 9.48
N ALA A 82 -3.23 25.10 9.95
CA ALA A 82 -4.65 25.44 9.84
C ALA A 82 -5.22 25.99 11.16
N ASN A 83 -6.18 26.91 11.06
CA ASN A 83 -6.94 27.37 12.22
C ASN A 83 -7.96 26.29 12.63
N GLY A 84 -7.85 25.80 13.87
CA GLY A 84 -8.73 24.74 14.39
C GLY A 84 -10.21 25.10 14.38
N ALA A 85 -10.58 26.37 14.56
CA ALA A 85 -11.99 26.79 14.52
C ALA A 85 -12.58 26.69 13.10
N ASP A 86 -11.79 27.06 12.08
CA ASP A 86 -12.18 26.95 10.69
C ASP A 86 -12.29 25.49 10.27
N VAL A 87 -11.36 24.65 10.75
CA VAL A 87 -11.39 23.20 10.56
C VAL A 87 -12.68 22.59 11.13
N ILE A 88 -13.05 22.90 12.37
CA ILE A 88 -14.29 22.37 12.99
C ILE A 88 -15.52 22.80 12.18
N THR A 89 -15.52 24.05 11.70
CA THR A 89 -16.61 24.59 10.89
C THR A 89 -16.69 23.88 9.54
N TRP A 90 -15.55 23.66 8.89
CA TRP A 90 -15.45 22.91 7.64
C TRP A 90 -15.86 21.44 7.82
N MET A 91 -15.46 20.78 8.90
CA MET A 91 -15.81 19.38 9.20
C MET A 91 -17.32 19.16 9.27
N LYS A 92 -18.10 20.17 9.66
CA LYS A 92 -19.57 20.13 9.69
C LYS A 92 -20.23 20.40 8.32
N SER A 93 -19.47 20.86 7.34
CA SER A 93 -19.97 21.16 6.00
C SER A 93 -20.10 19.90 5.15
N TRP A 94 -20.97 19.91 4.15
CA TRP A 94 -21.08 18.80 3.20
C TRP A 94 -19.78 18.56 2.41
N THR A 95 -18.94 19.61 2.25
CA THR A 95 -17.66 19.51 1.55
C THR A 95 -16.60 18.73 2.32
N SER A 96 -16.75 18.52 3.63
CA SER A 96 -15.81 17.67 4.37
C SER A 96 -16.07 16.18 4.12
N LEU A 97 -17.30 15.80 3.76
CA LEU A 97 -17.73 14.41 3.70
C LEU A 97 -16.84 13.57 2.78
N TYR A 98 -16.54 14.06 1.58
CA TYR A 98 -15.68 13.33 0.64
C TYR A 98 -14.24 13.17 1.14
N VAL A 99 -13.75 14.06 2.02
CA VAL A 99 -12.42 13.93 2.62
C VAL A 99 -12.44 13.00 3.82
N LEU A 100 -13.44 13.13 4.71
CA LEU A 100 -13.56 12.33 5.93
C LEU A 100 -13.77 10.83 5.65
N ILE A 101 -14.37 10.49 4.50
CA ILE A 101 -14.54 9.10 4.06
C ILE A 101 -13.41 8.58 3.17
N ALA A 102 -12.47 9.44 2.73
CA ALA A 102 -11.32 9.02 1.91
C ALA A 102 -10.50 7.85 2.48
N PRO A 103 -10.37 7.67 3.81
CA PRO A 103 -9.71 6.51 4.38
C PRO A 103 -10.33 5.16 3.96
N PHE A 104 -11.63 5.12 3.64
CA PHE A 104 -12.30 3.90 3.17
C PHE A 104 -12.00 3.58 1.69
N THR A 105 -11.49 4.54 0.92
CA THR A 105 -11.08 4.30 -0.47
C THR A 105 -9.99 3.24 -0.56
N VAL A 106 -9.20 3.06 0.51
CA VAL A 106 -8.18 2.01 0.61
C VAL A 106 -8.79 0.61 0.40
N ASP A 107 -10.04 0.40 0.82
CA ASP A 107 -10.75 -0.88 0.63
C ASP A 107 -10.92 -1.24 -0.85
N THR A 108 -10.97 -0.25 -1.75
CA THR A 108 -10.98 -0.52 -3.20
C THR A 108 -9.71 -1.24 -3.67
N PHE A 109 -8.55 -0.93 -3.06
CA PHE A 109 -7.31 -1.62 -3.40
C PHE A 109 -7.29 -3.04 -2.83
N PHE A 110 -7.86 -3.26 -1.64
CA PHE A 110 -8.04 -4.61 -1.10
C PHE A 110 -8.93 -5.47 -2.01
N VAL A 111 -10.09 -4.95 -2.45
CA VAL A 111 -10.98 -5.64 -3.40
C VAL A 111 -10.24 -6.03 -4.67
N ILE A 112 -9.47 -5.09 -5.24
CA ILE A 112 -8.69 -5.36 -6.45
C ILE A 112 -7.59 -6.39 -6.18
N GLY A 113 -6.94 -6.31 -5.02
CA GLY A 113 -5.88 -7.21 -4.58
C GLY A 113 -6.37 -8.65 -4.45
N GLY A 114 -7.46 -8.87 -3.73
CA GLY A 114 -8.07 -10.19 -3.54
C GLY A 114 -8.72 -10.73 -4.82
N PHE A 115 -9.41 -9.88 -5.60
CA PHE A 115 -9.94 -10.26 -6.91
C PHE A 115 -8.83 -10.75 -7.85
N LEU A 116 -7.75 -9.98 -8.01
CA LEU A 116 -6.66 -10.34 -8.93
C LEU A 116 -5.91 -11.59 -8.44
N THR A 117 -5.71 -11.70 -7.12
CA THR A 117 -5.10 -12.89 -6.50
C THR A 117 -5.93 -14.14 -6.80
N SER A 118 -7.24 -14.07 -6.57
CA SER A 118 -8.18 -15.16 -6.81
C SER A 118 -8.28 -15.51 -8.30
N TYR A 119 -8.41 -14.50 -9.16
CA TYR A 119 -8.50 -14.67 -10.61
C TYR A 119 -7.26 -15.36 -11.19
N LEU A 120 -6.06 -14.90 -10.82
CA LEU A 120 -4.80 -15.49 -11.30
C LEU A 120 -4.61 -16.92 -10.76
N PHE A 121 -4.94 -17.14 -9.48
CA PHE A 121 -4.89 -18.48 -8.89
C PHE A 121 -5.81 -19.45 -9.64
N MET A 122 -7.08 -19.09 -9.83
CA MET A 122 -8.05 -19.95 -10.53
C MET A 122 -7.65 -20.18 -12.00
N LYS A 123 -7.09 -19.16 -12.67
CA LYS A 123 -6.56 -19.29 -14.03
C LYS A 123 -5.40 -20.28 -14.13
N GLU A 124 -4.48 -20.29 -13.17
CA GLU A 124 -3.37 -21.25 -13.13
C GLU A 124 -3.84 -22.66 -12.77
N MET A 125 -4.79 -22.79 -11.84
CA MET A 125 -5.40 -24.08 -11.50
C MET A 125 -6.15 -24.69 -12.70
N ALA A 126 -6.85 -23.87 -13.49
CA ALA A 126 -7.55 -24.32 -14.69
C ALA A 126 -6.59 -24.84 -15.79
N LYS A 127 -5.34 -24.39 -15.81
CA LYS A 127 -4.29 -24.91 -16.71
C LYS A 127 -3.69 -26.24 -16.24
N GLY A 128 -4.05 -26.72 -15.04
CA GLY A 128 -3.46 -27.91 -14.44
C GLY A 128 -2.10 -27.67 -13.79
N THR A 129 -1.70 -26.42 -13.57
CA THR A 129 -0.44 -26.09 -12.89
C THR A 129 -0.48 -26.61 -11.46
N LYS A 130 0.56 -27.34 -11.02
CA LYS A 130 0.67 -27.79 -9.62
C LYS A 130 0.89 -26.58 -8.71
N PHE A 131 0.03 -26.42 -7.71
CA PHE A 131 0.17 -25.34 -6.74
C PHE A 131 1.35 -25.59 -5.80
N ASN A 132 2.33 -24.69 -5.82
CA ASN A 132 3.45 -24.67 -4.89
C ASN A 132 3.32 -23.44 -3.98
N ILE A 133 2.93 -23.68 -2.73
CA ILE A 133 2.70 -22.64 -1.73
C ILE A 133 3.97 -21.83 -1.40
N PHE A 134 5.15 -22.47 -1.41
CA PHE A 134 6.41 -21.79 -1.14
C PHE A 134 6.74 -20.78 -2.26
N MET A 135 6.65 -21.21 -3.52
CA MET A 135 6.88 -20.32 -4.65
C MET A 135 5.82 -19.21 -4.72
N TYR A 136 4.58 -19.51 -4.37
CA TYR A 136 3.50 -18.52 -4.29
C TYR A 136 3.84 -17.35 -3.36
N TYR A 137 4.32 -17.65 -2.14
CA TYR A 137 4.76 -16.60 -1.20
C TYR A 137 6.07 -15.93 -1.64
N LEU A 138 7.05 -16.71 -2.08
CA LEU A 138 8.35 -16.18 -2.48
C LEU A 138 8.23 -15.17 -3.63
N HIS A 139 7.44 -15.48 -4.66
CA HIS A 139 7.26 -14.58 -5.80
C HIS A 139 6.64 -13.23 -5.39
N ARG A 140 5.64 -13.24 -4.49
CA ARG A 140 5.04 -11.98 -4.03
C ARG A 140 5.99 -11.20 -3.14
N TYR A 141 6.72 -11.88 -2.25
CA TYR A 141 7.72 -11.24 -1.39
C TYR A 141 8.81 -10.55 -2.23
N LEU A 142 9.42 -11.28 -3.18
CA LEU A 142 10.43 -10.72 -4.08
C LEU A 142 9.91 -9.62 -5.00
N ARG A 143 8.60 -9.56 -5.25
CA ARG A 143 7.98 -8.49 -6.04
C ARG A 143 7.80 -7.19 -5.26
N LEU A 144 7.46 -7.27 -3.97
CA LEU A 144 7.09 -6.09 -3.17
C LEU A 144 8.24 -5.59 -2.29
N THR A 145 8.97 -6.50 -1.65
CA THR A 145 9.96 -6.18 -0.63
C THR A 145 11.14 -5.35 -1.15
N PRO A 146 11.68 -5.55 -2.38
CA PRO A 146 12.79 -4.73 -2.85
C PRO A 146 12.46 -3.24 -2.93
N ALA A 147 11.28 -2.89 -3.44
CA ALA A 147 10.83 -1.49 -3.51
C ALA A 147 10.61 -0.91 -2.11
N LEU A 148 10.02 -1.70 -1.21
CA LEU A 148 9.82 -1.33 0.19
C LEU A 148 11.15 -1.08 0.91
N ALA A 149 12.13 -1.96 0.72
CA ALA A 149 13.45 -1.84 1.33
C ALA A 149 14.20 -0.60 0.82
N VAL A 150 14.11 -0.29 -0.49
CA VAL A 150 14.65 0.95 -1.03
C VAL A 150 13.99 2.17 -0.39
N LEU A 151 12.67 2.22 -0.29
CA LEU A 151 11.95 3.33 0.36
C LEU A 151 12.35 3.50 1.84
N LEU A 152 12.52 2.39 2.55
CA LEU A 152 13.00 2.39 3.94
C LEU A 152 14.41 3.01 4.04
N LEU A 153 15.33 2.57 3.19
CA LEU A 153 16.70 3.09 3.16
C LEU A 153 16.73 4.58 2.78
N LEU A 154 15.89 5.01 1.84
CA LEU A 154 15.75 6.43 1.48
C LEU A 154 15.27 7.25 2.67
N THR A 155 14.26 6.76 3.39
CA THR A 155 13.69 7.42 4.57
C THR A 155 14.71 7.52 5.71
N ILE A 156 15.53 6.51 5.92
CA ILE A 156 16.53 6.49 7.00
C ILE A 156 17.75 7.35 6.65
N PHE A 157 18.26 7.28 5.42
CA PHE A 157 19.60 7.80 5.10
C PHE A 157 19.62 9.05 4.22
N ILE A 158 18.58 9.26 3.40
CA ILE A 158 18.56 10.31 2.37
C ILE A 158 17.59 11.43 2.75
N PHE A 159 16.32 11.12 3.01
CA PHE A 159 15.29 12.12 3.26
C PHE A 159 15.63 13.11 4.40
N PRO A 160 16.21 12.71 5.53
CA PRO A 160 16.59 13.67 6.57
C PRO A 160 17.59 14.74 6.10
N LYS A 161 18.33 14.50 5.02
CA LYS A 161 19.43 15.36 4.54
C LYS A 161 19.09 16.26 3.35
N ILE A 162 17.93 16.09 2.71
CA ILE A 162 17.61 16.78 1.45
C ILE A 162 16.70 18.00 1.63
N GLY A 163 16.01 18.12 2.76
CA GLY A 163 15.11 19.23 3.02
C GLY A 163 15.56 20.10 4.19
N SER A 164 14.83 21.18 4.41
CA SER A 164 15.10 22.18 5.43
C SER A 164 13.79 22.81 5.92
N GLY A 165 13.77 23.32 7.15
CA GLY A 165 12.64 24.06 7.71
C GLY A 165 12.22 23.54 9.09
N ALA A 166 11.49 24.38 9.84
CA ALA A 166 11.14 24.11 11.24
C ALA A 166 10.41 22.78 11.44
N LEU A 167 9.43 22.47 10.58
CA LEU A 167 8.69 21.20 10.61
C LEU A 167 9.46 20.04 9.97
N TRP A 168 10.39 20.32 9.06
CA TRP A 168 11.14 19.28 8.36
C TRP A 168 12.05 18.52 9.31
N GLU A 169 12.85 19.24 10.10
CA GLU A 169 13.79 18.64 11.04
C GLU A 169 13.08 17.80 12.10
N LEU A 170 11.99 18.32 12.68
CA LEU A 170 11.16 17.61 13.65
C LEU A 170 10.58 16.32 13.04
N ASN A 171 9.87 16.42 11.93
CA ASN A 171 9.19 15.28 11.32
C ASN A 171 10.17 14.22 10.79
N MET A 172 11.26 14.65 10.15
CA MET A 172 12.23 13.71 9.57
C MET A 172 13.08 13.03 10.65
N LYS A 173 13.44 13.73 11.74
CA LYS A 173 14.17 13.11 12.86
C LYS A 173 13.33 12.04 13.54
N GLU A 174 12.04 12.31 13.76
CA GLU A 174 11.12 11.33 14.32
C GLU A 174 10.92 10.13 13.39
N GLN A 175 10.71 10.36 12.09
CA GLN A 175 10.63 9.27 11.10
C GLN A 175 11.92 8.46 11.03
N GLU A 176 13.09 9.10 11.06
CA GLU A 176 14.38 8.41 11.03
C GLU A 176 14.55 7.49 12.25
N ILE A 177 14.30 7.98 13.46
CA ILE A 177 14.42 7.21 14.71
C ILE A 177 13.47 6.01 14.68
N THR A 178 12.22 6.26 14.35
CA THR A 178 11.17 5.24 14.29
C THR A 178 11.44 4.20 13.21
N CYS A 179 11.89 4.61 12.03
CA CYS A 179 12.23 3.66 10.96
C CYS A 179 13.48 2.85 11.27
N LYS A 180 14.45 3.41 12.00
CA LYS A 180 15.63 2.67 12.49
C LYS A 180 15.31 1.66 13.58
N SER A 181 14.28 1.88 14.41
CA SER A 181 13.85 0.88 15.40
C SER A 181 12.90 -0.17 14.80
N ASN A 182 12.06 0.24 13.83
CA ASN A 182 11.00 -0.59 13.24
C ASN A 182 11.27 -0.99 11.78
N TRP A 183 12.53 -1.14 11.36
CA TRP A 183 12.83 -1.61 10.00
C TRP A 183 12.38 -3.07 9.79
N TRP A 184 12.57 -3.92 10.80
CA TRP A 184 12.31 -5.36 10.67
C TRP A 184 10.82 -5.72 10.62
N PRO A 185 9.90 -5.12 11.44
CA PRO A 185 8.47 -5.42 11.32
C PRO A 185 7.93 -4.98 9.96
N MET A 186 8.49 -3.91 9.38
CA MET A 186 8.09 -3.42 8.07
C MET A 186 8.49 -4.39 6.95
N LEU A 187 9.71 -4.96 6.98
CA LEU A 187 10.14 -5.98 6.01
C LEU A 187 9.43 -7.33 6.17
N LEU A 188 8.91 -7.59 7.36
CA LEU A 188 8.06 -8.75 7.65
C LEU A 188 6.57 -8.47 7.47
N TYR A 189 6.15 -7.24 7.13
CA TYR A 189 4.75 -6.87 6.97
C TYR A 189 3.90 -7.08 8.23
N VAL A 190 4.44 -6.83 9.43
CA VAL A 190 3.75 -6.98 10.73
C VAL A 190 3.76 -5.70 11.57
N GLN A 191 4.11 -4.56 10.98
CA GLN A 191 4.21 -3.28 11.68
C GLN A 191 2.89 -2.76 12.24
N ASN A 192 1.74 -3.29 11.79
CA ASN A 192 0.42 -2.98 12.35
C ASN A 192 0.09 -3.75 13.63
N TYR A 193 0.93 -4.71 14.04
CA TYR A 193 0.77 -5.50 15.28
C TYR A 193 1.94 -5.42 16.24
N VAL A 194 3.11 -4.97 15.76
CA VAL A 194 4.34 -4.91 16.53
C VAL A 194 4.72 -3.45 16.78
N ASN A 195 5.09 -3.12 18.01
CA ASN A 195 5.53 -1.79 18.44
C ASN A 195 4.52 -0.67 18.11
N THR A 196 3.23 -0.99 18.23
CA THR A 196 2.10 -0.08 17.91
C THR A 196 2.00 1.12 18.85
N ASP A 197 2.64 1.07 20.02
CA ASP A 197 2.62 2.16 21.01
C ASP A 197 3.42 3.39 20.55
N ASN A 198 4.28 3.23 19.54
CA ASN A 198 5.03 4.31 18.93
C ASN A 198 4.41 4.70 17.59
N ILE A 199 4.71 5.93 17.13
CA ILE A 199 4.35 6.37 15.77
C ILE A 199 4.89 5.35 14.76
N MET A 200 4.09 4.99 13.76
CA MET A 200 4.49 4.02 12.75
C MET A 200 5.47 4.65 11.75
N CYS A 201 6.58 3.96 11.46
CA CYS A 201 7.48 4.31 10.35
C CYS A 201 6.69 4.23 9.04
N LEU A 202 6.68 5.33 8.26
CA LEU A 202 5.97 5.39 6.97
C LEU A 202 4.52 4.90 7.12
N GLY A 203 3.76 5.51 8.04
CA GLY A 203 2.46 5.00 8.48
C GLY A 203 1.50 4.57 7.36
N HIS A 204 1.50 5.21 6.19
CA HIS A 204 0.70 4.83 5.02
C HIS A 204 0.96 3.40 4.50
N LEU A 205 2.08 2.77 4.87
CA LEU A 205 2.42 1.39 4.49
C LEU A 205 1.69 0.33 5.33
N TRP A 206 0.87 0.72 6.31
CA TRP A 206 -0.02 -0.20 7.02
C TRP A 206 -0.89 -1.01 6.04
N TYR A 207 -1.38 -0.39 4.96
CA TYR A 207 -2.17 -1.04 3.92
C TYR A 207 -1.43 -2.22 3.30
N LEU A 208 -0.13 -2.03 3.03
CA LEU A 208 0.71 -3.05 2.40
C LEU A 208 0.93 -4.24 3.35
N ALA A 209 1.01 -4.00 4.67
CA ALA A 209 1.04 -5.07 5.65
C ALA A 209 -0.24 -5.89 5.65
N VAL A 210 -1.39 -5.23 5.74
CA VAL A 210 -2.70 -5.89 5.70
C VAL A 210 -2.88 -6.72 4.42
N ASP A 211 -2.55 -6.16 3.25
CA ASP A 211 -2.65 -6.86 1.97
C ASP A 211 -1.73 -8.10 1.89
N MET A 212 -0.53 -8.04 2.47
CA MET A 212 0.37 -9.19 2.54
C MET A 212 -0.12 -10.26 3.53
N GLN A 213 -0.67 -9.85 4.67
CA GLN A 213 -1.23 -10.77 5.67
C GLN A 213 -2.46 -11.51 5.14
N LEU A 214 -3.36 -10.81 4.44
CA LEU A 214 -4.52 -11.42 3.78
C LEU A 214 -4.08 -12.38 2.68
N PHE A 215 -3.00 -12.05 1.96
CA PHE A 215 -2.40 -12.99 1.01
C PHE A 215 -1.85 -14.26 1.66
N TRP A 216 -1.25 -14.19 2.86
CA TRP A 216 -0.82 -15.39 3.59
C TRP A 216 -1.99 -16.28 3.99
N ILE A 217 -3.14 -15.69 4.29
CA ILE A 217 -4.35 -16.44 4.64
C ILE A 217 -5.02 -17.01 3.38
N SER A 218 -4.83 -16.38 2.22
CA SER A 218 -5.55 -16.69 0.99
C SER A 218 -5.55 -18.15 0.54
N PRO A 219 -4.48 -18.98 0.69
CA PRO A 219 -4.54 -20.38 0.27
C PRO A 219 -5.54 -21.20 1.09
N ILE A 220 -5.85 -20.79 2.33
CA ILE A 220 -6.88 -21.43 3.18
C ILE A 220 -8.27 -21.26 2.55
N ILE A 221 -8.49 -20.19 1.77
CA ILE A 221 -9.74 -19.93 1.07
C ILE A 221 -9.68 -20.53 -0.34
N LEU A 222 -8.60 -20.23 -1.08
CA LEU A 222 -8.47 -20.54 -2.50
C LEU A 222 -8.27 -22.04 -2.78
N CYS A 223 -7.49 -22.75 -1.97
CA CYS A 223 -7.22 -24.17 -2.21
C CYS A 223 -8.49 -25.03 -2.00
N PRO A 224 -9.25 -24.89 -0.90
CA PRO A 224 -10.54 -25.56 -0.77
C PRO A 224 -11.53 -25.15 -1.85
N LEU A 225 -11.55 -23.88 -2.26
CA LEU A 225 -12.44 -23.43 -3.33
C LEU A 225 -12.15 -24.09 -4.68
N ALA A 226 -10.87 -24.29 -5.02
CA ALA A 226 -10.46 -24.95 -6.26
C ALA A 226 -10.68 -26.48 -6.23
N TRP A 227 -10.43 -27.14 -5.10
CA TRP A 227 -10.50 -28.62 -5.04
C TRP A 227 -11.84 -29.17 -4.55
N LYS A 228 -12.50 -28.46 -3.63
CA LYS A 228 -13.76 -28.87 -2.99
C LYS A 228 -14.68 -27.64 -2.83
N PRO A 229 -15.33 -27.18 -3.91
CA PRO A 229 -15.99 -25.87 -3.95
C PRO A 229 -17.04 -25.67 -2.85
N LYS A 230 -17.75 -26.73 -2.42
CA LYS A 230 -18.71 -26.66 -1.30
C LYS A 230 -18.03 -26.26 0.02
N ILE A 231 -16.84 -26.80 0.31
CA ILE A 231 -16.07 -26.47 1.51
C ILE A 231 -15.53 -25.05 1.39
N GLY A 232 -14.95 -24.70 0.24
CA GLY A 232 -14.47 -23.34 -0.03
C GLY A 232 -15.55 -22.29 0.15
N LEU A 233 -16.74 -22.50 -0.45
CA LEU A 233 -17.90 -21.62 -0.29
C LEU A 233 -18.36 -21.50 1.17
N SER A 234 -18.37 -22.60 1.93
CA SER A 234 -18.71 -22.56 3.36
C SER A 234 -17.70 -21.75 4.17
N ILE A 235 -16.40 -21.89 3.89
CA ILE A 235 -15.34 -21.12 4.53
C ILE A 235 -15.48 -19.64 4.18
N SER A 236 -15.65 -19.31 2.90
CA SER A 236 -15.88 -17.93 2.44
C SER A 236 -17.12 -17.31 3.09
N GLY A 237 -18.22 -18.06 3.20
CA GLY A 237 -19.45 -17.60 3.85
C GLY A 237 -19.25 -17.32 5.34
N ALA A 238 -18.55 -18.21 6.06
CA ALA A 238 -18.22 -18.01 7.47
C ALA A 238 -17.32 -16.79 7.68
N LEU A 239 -16.30 -16.61 6.83
CA LEU A 239 -15.40 -15.46 6.88
C LEU A 239 -16.11 -14.14 6.53
N LEU A 240 -17.06 -14.16 5.59
CA LEU A 240 -17.88 -12.99 5.27
C LEU A 240 -18.77 -12.58 6.44
N ILE A 241 -19.37 -13.54 7.14
CA ILE A 241 -20.16 -13.25 8.35
C ILE A 241 -19.23 -12.68 9.44
N ALA A 242 -18.06 -13.27 9.64
CA ALA A 242 -17.08 -12.79 10.61
C ALA A 242 -16.59 -11.36 10.28
N SER A 243 -16.36 -11.04 9.00
CA SER A 243 -15.90 -9.71 8.57
C SER A 243 -16.95 -8.61 8.75
N ILE A 244 -18.22 -8.96 8.92
CA ILE A 244 -19.29 -8.02 9.27
C ILE A 244 -19.42 -7.90 10.79
N ILE A 245 -19.43 -9.05 11.50
CA ILE A 245 -19.68 -9.07 12.95
C ILE A 245 -18.50 -8.46 13.73
N VAL A 246 -17.26 -8.79 13.40
CA VAL A 246 -16.09 -8.37 14.17
C VAL A 246 -15.94 -6.84 14.19
N PRO A 247 -15.97 -6.11 13.05
CA PRO A 247 -15.96 -4.65 13.07
C PRO A 247 -17.16 -4.06 13.82
N ALA A 248 -18.36 -4.62 13.63
CA ALA A 248 -19.55 -4.11 14.30
C ALA A 248 -19.43 -4.21 15.83
N VAL A 249 -18.95 -5.34 16.35
CA VAL A 249 -18.73 -5.55 17.79
C VAL A 249 -17.68 -4.59 18.33
N ILE A 250 -16.54 -4.45 17.66
CA ILE A 250 -15.44 -3.56 18.10
C ILE A 250 -15.90 -2.10 18.06
N SER A 251 -16.61 -1.69 17.00
CA SER A 251 -17.14 -0.33 16.87
C SER A 251 -18.09 0.01 18.01
N VAL A 252 -18.96 -0.92 18.42
CA VAL A 252 -19.91 -0.71 19.53
C VAL A 252 -19.19 -0.69 20.88
N GLN A 253 -18.26 -1.61 21.11
CA GLN A 253 -17.53 -1.72 22.39
C GLN A 253 -16.68 -0.47 22.67
N HIS A 254 -16.01 0.04 21.64
CA HIS A 254 -15.15 1.21 21.74
C HIS A 254 -15.86 2.53 21.42
N LYS A 255 -17.16 2.50 21.08
CA LYS A 255 -17.98 3.67 20.72
C LYS A 255 -17.40 4.48 19.55
N TYR A 256 -16.74 3.80 18.61
CA TYR A 256 -16.18 4.46 17.44
C TYR A 256 -17.26 4.97 16.49
N SER A 257 -16.99 6.12 15.87
CA SER A 257 -17.81 6.69 14.81
C SER A 257 -17.58 5.98 13.47
N GLY A 258 -18.59 6.00 12.60
CA GLY A 258 -18.48 5.48 11.22
C GLY A 258 -17.60 6.33 10.30
N ALA A 259 -17.22 7.55 10.72
CA ALA A 259 -16.28 8.40 10.01
C ALA A 259 -14.98 8.54 10.81
N LEU A 260 -13.84 8.44 10.11
CA LEU A 260 -12.55 8.77 10.70
C LEU A 260 -12.50 10.30 10.92
N PHE A 261 -12.07 10.73 12.11
CA PHE A 261 -11.98 12.15 12.50
C PHE A 261 -13.32 12.85 12.68
N THR A 262 -14.19 12.37 13.58
CA THR A 262 -15.29 13.20 14.09
C THR A 262 -14.85 14.16 15.20
N THR A 263 -13.63 14.00 15.69
CA THR A 263 -13.04 14.77 16.79
C THR A 263 -11.64 15.28 16.41
N LEU A 264 -11.18 16.33 17.10
CA LEU A 264 -9.80 16.81 17.03
C LEU A 264 -8.93 16.22 18.15
N ASP A 265 -9.48 15.28 18.92
CA ASP A 265 -8.76 14.58 19.97
C ASP A 265 -7.78 13.57 19.34
N ILE A 266 -6.49 13.86 19.46
CA ILE A 266 -5.43 13.07 18.83
C ILE A 266 -5.37 11.66 19.44
N ASP A 267 -5.65 11.51 20.72
CA ASP A 267 -5.55 10.22 21.41
C ASP A 267 -6.68 9.28 20.96
N GLU A 268 -7.91 9.81 20.84
CA GLU A 268 -9.06 9.07 20.31
C GLU A 268 -8.83 8.65 18.85
N VAL A 269 -8.25 9.55 18.06
CA VAL A 269 -7.90 9.29 16.67
C VAL A 269 -6.84 8.18 16.55
N ILE A 270 -5.77 8.25 17.34
CA ILE A 270 -4.72 7.24 17.36
C ILE A 270 -5.27 5.88 17.80
N ASP A 271 -6.12 5.87 18.84
CA ASP A 271 -6.77 4.66 19.35
C ASP A 271 -7.60 3.96 18.25
N PHE A 272 -8.47 4.72 17.57
CA PHE A 272 -9.23 4.21 16.42
C PHE A 272 -8.30 3.68 15.32
N MET A 273 -7.24 4.42 15.00
CA MET A 273 -6.32 4.05 13.94
C MET A 273 -5.64 2.71 14.21
N ILE A 274 -5.14 2.51 15.44
CA ILE A 274 -4.41 1.31 15.84
C ILE A 274 -5.34 0.12 16.07
N LYS A 275 -6.50 0.32 16.72
CA LYS A 275 -7.36 -0.79 17.16
C LYS A 275 -8.43 -1.18 16.14
N PHE A 276 -8.78 -0.28 15.23
CA PHE A 276 -9.86 -0.50 14.27
C PHE A 276 -9.45 -0.30 12.81
N TYR A 277 -8.73 0.78 12.48
CA TYR A 277 -8.48 1.13 11.08
C TYR A 277 -7.39 0.25 10.42
N MET A 278 -6.26 0.04 11.11
CA MET A 278 -5.06 -0.61 10.56
C MET A 278 -4.95 -2.11 10.83
N VAL A 279 -5.92 -2.68 11.55
CA VAL A 279 -5.94 -4.11 11.89
C VAL A 279 -6.55 -4.93 10.76
N THR A 280 -6.00 -6.12 10.54
CA THR A 280 -6.33 -6.94 9.36
C THR A 280 -7.72 -7.54 9.43
N TYR A 281 -8.18 -7.92 10.61
CA TYR A 281 -9.48 -8.55 10.81
C TYR A 281 -10.67 -7.60 10.60
N THR A 282 -10.47 -6.28 10.65
CA THR A 282 -11.54 -5.32 10.30
C THR A 282 -11.57 -4.96 8.82
N ARG A 283 -10.49 -5.26 8.09
CA ARG A 283 -10.30 -4.93 6.67
C ARG A 283 -10.44 -6.12 5.74
N CYS A 284 -10.41 -7.33 6.29
CA CYS A 284 -10.48 -8.57 5.52
C CYS A 284 -11.77 -8.71 4.68
N GLY A 285 -12.86 -8.04 5.05
CA GLY A 285 -14.12 -8.13 4.30
C GLY A 285 -14.05 -7.55 2.89
N ALA A 286 -13.15 -6.58 2.65
CA ALA A 286 -12.97 -5.98 1.34
C ALA A 286 -12.06 -6.80 0.42
N TRP A 287 -11.18 -7.64 0.97
CA TRP A 287 -10.16 -8.39 0.22
C TRP A 287 -10.70 -9.74 -0.25
#